data_AF-A0A2V8HM45-F1
#
_entry.id   AF-A0A2V8HM45-F1
#
_cell.length_a   1.000
_cell.length_b   1.000
_cell.length_c   1.000
_cell.angle_alpha   90.00
_cell.angle_beta   90.00
_cell.angle_gamma   90.00
#
_symmetry.space_group_name_H-M   'P 1'
#
loop_
_entity.id
_entity.type
_entity.pdbx_description
1 polymer ?
#
loop_
_entity_poly.entity_id
_entity_poly.type
_entity_poly.pdbx_seq_one_letter_code
_entity_poly.pdbx_strand_id
1 'polypeptide(L)'
;MLGSVGMPELIIIMVIALMVFGPRRLPELGRAVGQTINEFKKGANDLRNTVEEEVRREEQRTRAAQAEPTPPPADGTQGRTS
;
A
#
# COMPACT_ATOMS: atom_id res chain seq x y z
N MET A 1 -9.97 -34.24 26.26
CA MET A 1 -9.56 -35.22 25.23
C MET A 1 -9.83 -34.65 23.84
N LEU A 2 -9.28 -33.47 23.55
CA LEU A 2 -9.35 -32.84 22.23
C LEU A 2 -8.10 -31.97 22.12
N GLY A 3 -6.94 -32.64 22.12
CA GLY A 3 -5.66 -31.98 22.00
C GLY A 3 -5.62 -31.29 20.64
N SER A 4 -5.27 -30.01 20.65
CA SER A 4 -4.83 -29.20 19.51
C SER A 4 -4.50 -30.04 18.27
N VAL A 5 -5.28 -29.87 17.20
CA VAL A 5 -4.97 -30.46 15.88
C VAL A 5 -3.51 -30.19 15.60
N GLY A 6 -2.71 -31.22 15.76
CA GLY A 6 -1.27 -31.11 15.80
C GLY A 6 -0.72 -31.14 14.39
N MET A 7 0.56 -30.79 14.26
CA MET A 7 1.29 -31.03 13.02
C MET A 7 1.12 -32.48 12.49
N PRO A 8 1.03 -33.53 13.33
CA PRO A 8 0.77 -34.90 12.85
C PRO A 8 -0.57 -35.09 12.12
N GLU A 9 -1.67 -34.52 12.61
CA GLU A 9 -2.99 -34.65 11.97
C GLU A 9 -3.05 -33.88 10.65
N LEU A 10 -2.43 -32.71 10.58
CA LEU A 10 -2.30 -31.94 9.35
C LEU A 10 -1.51 -32.74 8.29
N ILE A 11 -0.42 -33.42 8.68
CA ILE A 11 0.35 -34.28 7.77
C ILE A 11 -0.51 -35.41 7.21
N ILE A 12 -1.35 -36.07 8.02
CA ILE A 12 -2.25 -37.13 7.54
C ILE A 12 -3.23 -36.60 6.50
N ILE A 13 -3.85 -35.45 6.77
CA ILE A 13 -4.75 -34.79 5.82
C ILE A 13 -4.00 -34.42 4.54
N MET A 14 -2.78 -33.89 4.66
CA MET A 14 -1.92 -33.57 3.53
C MET A 14 -1.65 -34.80 2.68
N VAL A 15 -1.30 -35.95 3.28
CA VAL A 15 -1.04 -37.20 2.54
C VAL A 15 -2.29 -37.65 1.77
N ILE A 16 -3.48 -37.59 2.37
CA ILE A 16 -4.73 -37.93 1.69
C ILE A 16 -5.00 -36.96 0.53
N ALA A 17 -4.82 -35.65 0.75
CA ALA A 17 -4.97 -34.65 -0.30
C ALA A 17 -3.96 -34.86 -1.45
N LEU A 18 -2.72 -35.23 -1.13
CA LEU A 18 -1.68 -35.59 -2.09
C LEU A 18 -2.01 -36.87 -2.85
N MET A 19 -2.75 -37.81 -2.27
CA MET A 19 -3.20 -39.03 -2.96
C MET A 19 -4.30 -38.72 -3.98
N VAL A 20 -5.20 -37.78 -3.65
CA VAL A 20 -6.29 -37.34 -4.55
C VAL A 20 -5.79 -36.40 -5.64
N PHE A 21 -5.05 -35.36 -5.27
CA PHE A 21 -4.59 -34.32 -6.20
C PHE A 21 -3.20 -34.60 -6.79
N GLY A 22 -2.36 -35.39 -6.13
CA GLY A 22 -0.99 -35.68 -6.54
C GLY A 22 0.03 -34.69 -5.95
N PRO A 23 1.25 -35.14 -5.57
CA PRO A 23 2.28 -34.29 -4.98
C PRO A 23 2.89 -33.26 -5.91
N ARG A 24 2.69 -33.43 -7.22
CA ARG A 24 3.12 -32.45 -8.23
C ARG A 24 2.12 -31.31 -8.42
N ARG A 25 0.82 -31.54 -8.19
CA ARG A 25 -0.22 -30.53 -8.45
C ARG A 25 -0.31 -29.45 -7.39
N LEU A 26 -0.11 -29.78 -6.12
CA LEU A 26 -0.11 -28.77 -5.04
C LEU A 26 0.94 -27.66 -5.25
N PRO A 27 2.23 -27.95 -5.51
CA PRO A 27 3.22 -26.90 -5.74
C PRO A 27 2.98 -26.13 -7.05
N GLU A 28 2.42 -26.78 -8.07
CA GLU A 28 2.07 -26.15 -9.35
C GLU A 28 0.93 -25.13 -9.17
N LEU A 29 -0.14 -25.52 -8.46
CA LEU A 29 -1.24 -24.62 -8.09
C LEU A 29 -0.76 -23.50 -7.16
N GLY A 30 0.07 -23.82 -6.17
CA GLY A 30 0.65 -22.83 -5.26
C GLY A 30 1.52 -21.81 -5.99
N ARG A 31 2.28 -22.23 -7.00
CA ARG A 31 3.05 -21.32 -7.87
C ARG A 31 2.13 -20.40 -8.68
N ALA A 32 1.10 -20.94 -9.32
CA ALA A 32 0.16 -20.15 -10.10
C ALA A 32 -0.57 -19.11 -9.24
N VAL A 33 -1.13 -19.54 -8.10
CA VAL A 33 -1.81 -18.64 -7.14
C VAL A 33 -0.83 -17.63 -6.54
N GLY A 34 0.37 -18.09 -6.17
CA GLY A 34 1.42 -17.24 -5.60
C GLY A 34 1.87 -16.15 -6.57
N GLN A 35 1.99 -16.45 -7.86
CA GLN A 35 2.31 -15.47 -8.88
C GLN A 35 1.20 -14.42 -9.00
N THR A 36 -0.07 -14.84 -9.06
CA THR A 36 -1.22 -13.92 -9.10
C THR A 36 -1.26 -13.01 -7.87
N ILE A 37 -1.06 -13.57 -6.68
CA ILE A 37 -1.01 -12.78 -5.43
C ILE A 37 0.16 -11.80 -5.45
N ASN A 38 1.32 -12.21 -5.96
CA ASN A 38 2.49 -11.35 -6.03
C ASN A 38 2.27 -10.17 -6.98
N GLU A 39 1.71 -10.42 -8.17
CA GLU A 39 1.35 -9.36 -9.12
C GLU A 39 0.27 -8.43 -8.55
N PHE A 40 -0.74 -8.99 -7.89
CA PHE A 40 -1.78 -8.20 -7.21
C PHE A 40 -1.19 -7.31 -6.11
N LYS A 41 -0.32 -7.85 -5.25
CA LYS A 41 0.37 -7.07 -4.21
C LYS A 41 1.21 -5.94 -4.82
N LYS A 42 1.88 -6.20 -5.95
CA LYS A 42 2.71 -5.21 -6.63
C LYS A 42 1.86 -4.06 -7.17
N GLY A 43 0.79 -4.37 -7.90
CA GLY A 43 -0.15 -3.36 -8.40
C GLY A 43 -0.85 -2.59 -7.27
N ALA A 44 -1.22 -3.26 -6.18
CA ALA A 44 -1.79 -2.61 -5.00
C ALA A 44 -0.80 -1.64 -4.34
N ASN A 45 0.48 -1.99 -4.28
CA ASN A 45 1.52 -1.14 -3.70
C ASN A 45 1.82 0.07 -4.60
N ASP A 46 1.87 -0.12 -5.91
CA ASP A 46 2.07 0.96 -6.87
C ASP A 46 0.93 1.99 -6.80
N LEU A 47 -0.32 1.53 -6.77
CA LEU A 47 -1.48 2.41 -6.61
C LEU A 47 -1.42 3.20 -5.30
N ARG A 48 -1.03 2.53 -4.20
CA ARG A 48 -0.92 3.17 -2.88
C ARG A 48 0.13 4.29 -2.90
N ASN A 49 1.28 4.04 -3.53
CA ASN A 49 2.33 5.05 -3.68
C ASN A 49 1.87 6.23 -4.56
N THR A 50 1.17 5.96 -5.67
CA THR A 50 0.64 7.03 -6.52
C THR A 50 -0.34 7.92 -5.76
N VAL A 51 -1.28 7.34 -5.02
CA VAL A 51 -2.24 8.10 -4.22
C VAL A 51 -1.52 8.93 -3.14
N GLU A 52 -0.53 8.36 -2.45
CA GLU A 52 0.24 9.07 -1.43
C GLU A 52 1.05 10.23 -2.02
N GLU A 53 1.64 10.06 -3.21
CA GLU A 53 2.32 11.14 -3.92
C GLU A 53 1.37 12.26 -4.36
N GLU A 54 0.19 11.92 -4.89
CA GLU A 54 -0.79 12.91 -5.33
C GLU A 54 -1.34 13.72 -4.15
N VAL A 55 -1.70 13.07 -3.05
CA VAL A 55 -2.13 13.74 -1.81
C VAL A 55 -1.04 14.70 -1.33
N ARG A 56 0.22 14.25 -1.29
CA ARG A 56 1.33 15.10 -0.85
C ARG A 56 1.57 16.30 -1.78
N ARG A 57 1.36 16.14 -3.09
CA ARG A 57 1.44 17.24 -4.07
C ARG A 57 0.29 18.24 -3.91
N GLU A 58 -0.93 17.77 -3.64
CA GLU A 58 -2.08 18.64 -3.37
C GLU A 58 -1.90 19.44 -2.07
N GLU A 59 -1.39 18.81 -1.01
CA GLU A 59 -1.07 19.50 0.24
C GLU A 59 -0.02 20.60 0.04
N GLN A 60 1.01 20.33 -0.76
CA GLN A 60 2.04 21.32 -1.10
C GLN A 60 1.49 22.47 -1.95
N ARG A 61 0.66 22.19 -2.95
CA ARG A 61 -0.02 23.23 -3.75
C ARG A 61 -0.92 24.09 -2.87
N THR A 62 -1.67 23.48 -1.97
CA THR A 62 -2.59 24.16 -1.05
C THR A 62 -1.82 25.04 -0.07
N ARG A 63 -0.69 24.57 0.47
CA ARG A 63 0.20 25.38 1.32
C ARG A 63 0.88 26.52 0.56
N ALA A 64 1.34 26.28 -0.66
CA ALA A 64 1.97 27.33 -1.49
C ALA A 64 0.98 28.42 -1.89
N ALA A 65 -0.27 28.05 -2.20
CA ALA A 65 -1.34 28.99 -2.50
C ALA A 65 -1.80 29.81 -1.27
N GLN A 66 -1.54 29.32 -0.05
CA GLN A 66 -1.84 30.03 1.20
C GLN A 66 -0.66 30.84 1.76
N ALA A 67 0.55 30.74 1.17
CA ALA A 67 1.76 31.32 1.77
C ALA A 67 2.08 32.78 1.37
N GLU A 68 1.63 33.35 0.24
CA GLU A 68 1.76 34.79 -0.05
C GLU A 68 0.63 35.31 -0.99
N PRO A 69 0.12 36.55 -0.85
CA PRO A 69 0.67 37.68 -0.09
C PRO A 69 -0.27 38.23 0.98
N THR A 70 0.18 38.26 2.24
CA THR A 70 -0.23 39.35 3.12
C THR A 70 0.32 40.62 2.48
N PRO A 71 -0.51 41.65 2.20
CA PRO A 71 0.00 42.91 1.69
C PRO A 71 1.12 43.39 2.61
N PRO A 72 2.26 43.86 2.07
CA PRO A 72 3.29 44.47 2.90
C PRO A 72 2.62 45.54 3.77
N PRO A 73 2.97 45.66 5.06
CA PRO A 73 2.53 46.80 5.84
C PRO A 73 2.91 48.03 5.03
N ALA A 74 1.92 48.81 4.60
CA ALA A 74 2.13 50.11 4.01
C ALA A 74 2.68 51.00 5.13
N ASP A 75 3.95 50.82 5.44
CA ASP A 75 4.63 51.56 6.48
C ASP A 75 5.57 52.55 5.81
N GLY A 76 5.22 53.82 6.03
CA GLY A 76 6.18 54.90 6.05
C GLY A 76 6.64 55.47 4.72
N THR A 77 6.25 56.73 4.54
CA THR A 77 7.11 57.83 4.06
C THR A 77 7.02 58.18 2.57
N GLN A 78 6.34 59.29 2.27
CA GLN A 78 6.81 60.47 1.51
C GLN A 78 5.59 61.23 0.93
N GLY A 79 5.39 62.55 1.07
CA GLY A 79 6.16 63.67 1.64
C GLY A 79 5.20 64.63 2.37
N ARG A 80 5.62 65.51 3.28
CA ARG A 80 6.57 66.63 3.12
C ARG A 80 6.36 67.38 1.80
N THR A 81 6.22 68.71 1.93
CA THR A 81 5.90 69.74 0.92
C THR A 81 4.40 69.90 0.66
N SER A 82 3.76 71.06 0.78
CA SER A 82 4.17 72.42 1.17
C SER A 82 2.90 73.21 1.50
#